data_AF-R5QCZ1-F1
#
_entry.id   AF-R5QCZ1-F1
#
_cell.length_a   1.000
_cell.length_b   1.000
_cell.length_c   1.000
_cell.angle_alpha   90.00
_cell.angle_beta   90.00
_cell.angle_gamma   90.00
#
_symmetry.space_group_name_H-M   'P 1'
#
loop_
_entity.id
_entity.type
_entity.pdbx_description
1 polymer ?
#
loop_
_entity_poly.entity_id
_entity_poly.type
_entity_poly.pdbx_seq_one_letter_code
_entity_poly.pdbx_strand_id
1 'polypeptide(L)'
;MPSVGAGTANTEFEVLTGMSMRFFGPGEYPYKTYAKTRTLESAASALKGLGYGAEALHNNGGNFYSRAQVFNNMGFDHYTSKEFMNILQTTPKGWATDDILVPNIMESMDTTEGQDFVFTVSVEGHGEYPTEKVLEDPEIVVSGVEDEGERNAWEYYVNLVHAMDEFAGDLVRAVEERNEPTVLVFYGDHLPTMNLEAKDLKSRYLYNTNYVIWDNIGLEKKDGNVAAYQVMADVFERLDIHAGTVFNYHQQRRHTKNYLADLELLQYDIMYGDQYVYAEEGSPMKEGHMYMGVKDAVISQVTEQYNKTYSIYGENFTKQSKVFINGEKQKTTFLNNTRLDLKESKLSDGDTIMVAQVGSSNTTFRTTKTYKYNAGTLTEMPPEKDAPENGRQAFVVEKEEKEK
;
A
#
# COMPACT_ATOMS: atom_id res chain seq x y z
N MET A 1 -10.34 11.43 12.38
CA MET A 1 -9.91 10.04 12.11
C MET A 1 -10.68 9.06 13.00
N PRO A 2 -10.90 7.81 12.57
CA PRO A 2 -11.64 6.83 13.35
C PRO A 2 -10.85 6.19 14.51
N SER A 3 -9.53 6.46 14.60
CA SER A 3 -8.64 5.73 15.51
C SER A 3 -7.61 6.64 16.22
N VAL A 4 -7.01 6.14 17.31
CA VAL A 4 -5.91 6.75 18.07
C VAL A 4 -4.86 5.67 18.36
N GLY A 5 -3.58 5.94 18.10
CA GLY A 5 -2.44 5.06 18.43
C GLY A 5 -2.27 3.83 17.54
N ALA A 6 -3.35 3.29 16.97
CA ALA A 6 -3.32 2.23 15.96
C ALA A 6 -4.55 2.34 15.08
N GLY A 7 -4.57 1.62 13.96
CA GLY A 7 -5.76 1.47 13.13
C GLY A 7 -5.73 2.24 11.82
N THR A 8 -4.54 2.40 11.23
CA THR A 8 -4.34 2.89 9.85
C THR A 8 -5.37 2.31 8.87
N ALA A 9 -5.58 0.98 8.89
CA ALA A 9 -6.53 0.30 8.01
C ALA A 9 -7.99 0.80 8.14
N ASN A 10 -8.39 1.31 9.30
CA ASN A 10 -9.73 1.87 9.49
C ASN A 10 -9.82 3.27 8.86
N THR A 11 -8.77 4.07 8.96
CA THR A 11 -8.69 5.36 8.26
C THR A 11 -8.62 5.15 6.75
N GLU A 12 -7.80 4.20 6.26
CA GLU A 12 -7.76 3.84 4.84
C GLU A 12 -9.15 3.41 4.34
N PHE A 13 -9.86 2.58 5.10
CA PHE A 13 -11.22 2.17 4.76
C PHE A 13 -12.17 3.37 4.62
N GLU A 14 -12.19 4.29 5.59
CA GLU A 14 -13.03 5.48 5.52
C GLU A 14 -12.69 6.34 4.28
N VAL A 15 -11.40 6.63 4.07
CA VAL A 15 -10.94 7.46 2.94
C VAL A 15 -11.27 6.82 1.60
N LEU A 16 -10.99 5.53 1.43
CA LEU A 16 -11.15 4.83 0.16
C LEU A 16 -12.60 4.51 -0.19
N THR A 17 -13.51 4.41 0.77
CA THR A 17 -14.89 3.96 0.50
C THR A 17 -15.96 5.01 0.77
N GLY A 18 -15.62 6.06 1.53
CA GLY A 18 -16.59 7.00 2.09
C GLY A 18 -17.48 6.40 3.19
N MET A 19 -17.33 5.12 3.52
CA MET A 19 -18.10 4.48 4.58
C MET A 19 -17.54 4.86 5.95
N SER A 20 -18.41 4.97 6.95
CA SER A 20 -17.98 5.36 8.29
C SER A 20 -17.74 4.15 9.19
N MET A 21 -16.62 4.20 9.91
CA MET A 21 -16.29 3.27 10.99
C MET A 21 -17.28 3.35 12.16
N ARG A 22 -18.05 4.45 12.26
CA ARG A 22 -19.05 4.66 13.31
C ARG A 22 -20.13 3.57 13.37
N PHE A 23 -20.42 2.92 12.26
CA PHE A 23 -21.50 1.93 12.15
C PHE A 23 -21.03 0.48 12.34
N PHE A 24 -19.74 0.26 12.56
CA PHE A 24 -19.20 -1.07 12.85
C PHE A 24 -19.16 -1.36 14.35
N GLY A 25 -19.00 -2.64 14.69
CA GLY A 25 -18.77 -3.05 16.06
C GLY A 25 -17.48 -2.44 16.64
N PRO A 26 -17.43 -2.15 17.95
CA PRO A 26 -16.20 -1.68 18.58
C PRO A 26 -15.02 -2.61 18.33
N GLY A 27 -13.91 -2.07 17.82
CA GLY A 27 -12.68 -2.82 17.54
C GLY A 27 -12.68 -3.60 16.22
N GLU A 28 -13.71 -3.46 15.39
CA GLU A 28 -13.73 -4.08 14.07
C GLU A 28 -12.70 -3.45 13.12
N TYR A 29 -12.08 -4.31 12.31
CA TYR A 29 -11.24 -3.95 11.18
C TYR A 29 -11.91 -4.50 9.91
N PRO A 30 -12.58 -3.67 9.09
CA PRO A 30 -13.27 -4.13 7.88
C PRO A 30 -12.34 -4.88 6.92
N TYR A 31 -11.05 -4.52 6.89
CA TYR A 31 -10.01 -5.22 6.15
C TYR A 31 -9.87 -6.70 6.56
N LYS A 32 -10.14 -7.05 7.83
CA LYS A 32 -10.04 -8.42 8.34
C LYS A 32 -11.35 -9.20 8.29
N THR A 33 -12.49 -8.52 8.20
CA THR A 33 -13.83 -9.13 8.25
C THR A 33 -14.48 -9.22 6.87
N TYR A 34 -14.62 -8.08 6.19
CA TYR A 34 -15.40 -7.94 4.96
C TYR A 34 -14.53 -7.77 3.72
N ALA A 35 -13.68 -6.74 3.71
CA ALA A 35 -13.03 -6.25 2.50
C ALA A 35 -11.97 -7.22 1.94
N LYS A 36 -11.44 -8.15 2.74
CA LYS A 36 -10.52 -9.19 2.25
C LYS A 36 -11.20 -10.31 1.46
N THR A 37 -12.50 -10.53 1.62
CA THR A 37 -13.22 -11.67 1.02
C THR A 37 -14.33 -11.27 0.05
N ARG A 38 -14.70 -10.00 0.01
CA ARG A 38 -15.78 -9.47 -0.83
C ARG A 38 -15.33 -8.21 -1.53
N THR A 39 -15.75 -8.06 -2.78
CA THR A 39 -15.59 -6.82 -3.52
C THR A 39 -16.35 -5.68 -2.87
N LEU A 40 -15.79 -4.48 -2.97
CA LEU A 40 -16.34 -3.27 -2.37
C LEU A 40 -16.05 -2.09 -3.29
N GLU A 41 -17.07 -1.26 -3.54
CA GLU A 41 -16.86 -0.01 -4.24
C GLU A 41 -15.92 0.91 -3.44
N SER A 42 -14.99 1.54 -4.14
CA SER A 42 -14.02 2.46 -3.57
C SER A 42 -13.70 3.62 -4.53
N ALA A 43 -12.87 4.56 -4.10
CA ALA A 43 -12.34 5.63 -4.95
C ALA A 43 -11.58 5.05 -6.16
N ALA A 44 -10.88 3.92 -5.99
CA ALA A 44 -10.18 3.25 -7.08
C ALA A 44 -11.17 2.75 -8.14
N SER A 45 -12.21 2.00 -7.74
CA SER A 45 -13.22 1.51 -8.70
C SER A 45 -14.02 2.65 -9.33
N ALA A 46 -14.33 3.70 -8.57
CA ALA A 46 -15.07 4.86 -9.06
C ALA A 46 -14.28 5.64 -10.14
N LEU A 47 -13.01 5.95 -9.89
CA LEU A 47 -12.15 6.65 -10.84
C LEU A 47 -11.77 5.76 -12.03
N LYS A 48 -11.57 4.45 -11.82
CA LYS A 48 -11.40 3.50 -12.91
C LYS A 48 -12.60 3.48 -13.85
N GLY A 49 -13.82 3.63 -13.32
CA GLY A 49 -15.03 3.81 -14.13
C GLY A 49 -15.00 5.04 -15.05
N LEU A 50 -14.14 6.02 -14.76
CA LEU A 50 -13.89 7.21 -15.57
C LEU A 50 -12.62 7.09 -16.45
N GLY A 51 -11.94 5.95 -16.43
CA GLY A 51 -10.75 5.68 -17.24
C GLY A 51 -9.41 5.96 -16.54
N TYR A 52 -9.40 6.17 -15.22
CA TYR A 52 -8.16 6.32 -14.46
C TYR A 52 -7.48 4.96 -14.24
N GLY A 53 -6.14 4.94 -14.24
CA GLY A 53 -5.35 3.88 -13.63
C GLY A 53 -5.39 4.00 -12.10
N ALA A 54 -5.49 2.89 -11.38
CA ALA A 54 -5.56 2.89 -9.93
C ALA A 54 -4.37 2.17 -9.28
N GLU A 55 -3.51 2.93 -8.62
CA GLU A 55 -2.23 2.47 -8.08
C GLU A 55 -2.24 2.52 -6.54
N ALA A 56 -1.85 1.43 -5.89
CA ALA A 56 -1.62 1.40 -4.44
C ALA A 56 -0.13 1.21 -4.14
N LEU A 57 0.38 1.90 -3.11
CA LEU A 57 1.77 1.77 -2.66
C LEU A 57 1.87 1.65 -1.15
N HIS A 58 2.83 0.84 -0.71
CA HIS A 58 3.21 0.77 0.70
C HIS A 58 4.66 0.31 0.88
N ASN A 59 5.49 1.09 1.58
CA ASN A 59 6.87 0.70 1.91
C ASN A 59 6.98 -0.33 3.05
N ASN A 60 5.92 -1.09 3.31
CA ASN A 60 5.91 -2.26 4.19
C ASN A 60 5.31 -3.49 3.49
N GLY A 61 5.30 -4.64 4.16
CA GLY A 61 4.94 -5.93 3.54
C GLY A 61 3.50 -5.99 3.03
N GLY A 62 3.30 -6.47 1.80
CA GLY A 62 2.01 -6.45 1.10
C GLY A 62 0.91 -7.31 1.74
N ASN A 63 1.26 -8.28 2.58
CA ASN A 63 0.27 -9.06 3.34
C ASN A 63 -0.27 -8.31 4.58
N PHE A 64 0.42 -7.25 5.04
CA PHE A 64 0.05 -6.58 6.28
C PHE A 64 -1.34 -5.94 6.15
N TYR A 65 -2.18 -6.13 7.17
CA TYR A 65 -3.62 -5.84 7.14
C TYR A 65 -4.42 -6.49 5.98
N SER A 66 -3.92 -7.57 5.37
CA SER A 66 -4.56 -8.19 4.20
C SER A 66 -4.70 -7.23 3.00
N ARG A 67 -3.83 -6.21 2.90
CA ARG A 67 -3.92 -5.17 1.85
C ARG A 67 -3.91 -5.73 0.44
N ALA A 68 -3.11 -6.77 0.16
CA ALA A 68 -3.16 -7.44 -1.14
C ALA A 68 -4.59 -7.86 -1.53
N GLN A 69 -5.29 -8.59 -0.66
CA GLN A 69 -6.67 -9.03 -0.93
C GLN A 69 -7.66 -7.85 -0.91
N VAL A 70 -7.49 -6.91 0.01
CA VAL A 70 -8.40 -5.77 0.18
C VAL A 70 -8.32 -4.82 -1.02
N PHE A 71 -7.12 -4.41 -1.43
CA PHE A 71 -6.95 -3.51 -2.58
C PHE A 71 -7.37 -4.19 -3.88
N ASN A 72 -7.14 -5.50 -4.03
CA ASN A 72 -7.72 -6.27 -5.13
C ASN A 72 -9.25 -6.18 -5.15
N ASN A 73 -9.90 -6.33 -4.00
CA ASN A 73 -11.35 -6.26 -3.88
C ASN A 73 -11.93 -4.84 -3.95
N MET A 74 -11.09 -3.81 -3.77
CA MET A 74 -11.44 -2.39 -3.92
C MET A 74 -11.26 -1.89 -5.37
N GLY A 75 -10.59 -2.66 -6.23
CA GLY A 75 -10.50 -2.37 -7.65
C GLY A 75 -9.26 -1.62 -8.10
N PHE A 76 -8.18 -1.67 -7.31
CA PHE A 76 -6.87 -1.21 -7.75
C PHE A 76 -6.34 -2.06 -8.91
N ASP A 77 -5.58 -1.44 -9.82
CA ASP A 77 -4.89 -2.11 -10.93
C ASP A 77 -3.58 -2.72 -10.48
N HIS A 78 -2.79 -1.98 -9.68
CA HIS A 78 -1.58 -2.52 -9.07
C HIS A 78 -1.44 -2.21 -7.58
N TYR A 79 -0.66 -3.05 -6.89
CA TYR A 79 -0.18 -2.78 -5.54
C TYR A 79 1.33 -3.04 -5.43
N THR A 80 2.08 -1.96 -5.28
CA THR A 80 3.54 -1.98 -5.08
C THR A 80 3.86 -1.89 -3.59
N SER A 81 4.11 -3.05 -2.99
CA SER A 81 4.55 -3.18 -1.59
C SER A 81 6.07 -3.29 -1.46
N LYS A 82 6.59 -3.35 -0.22
CA LYS A 82 8.04 -3.51 0.08
C LYS A 82 8.74 -4.61 -0.72
N GLU A 83 8.04 -5.69 -1.06
CA GLU A 83 8.57 -6.81 -1.83
C GLU A 83 9.09 -6.40 -3.22
N PHE A 84 8.65 -5.25 -3.73
CA PHE A 84 9.02 -4.69 -5.03
C PHE A 84 9.96 -3.49 -4.92
N MET A 85 10.35 -3.08 -3.71
CA MET A 85 11.15 -1.89 -3.46
C MET A 85 12.58 -2.22 -3.02
N ASN A 86 13.55 -1.47 -3.55
CA ASN A 86 14.96 -1.54 -3.12
C ASN A 86 15.21 -0.60 -1.94
N ILE A 87 14.67 -0.96 -0.77
CA ILE A 87 14.81 -0.17 0.46
C ILE A 87 16.27 -0.21 0.94
N LEU A 88 16.92 0.95 0.88
CA LEU A 88 18.33 1.14 1.25
C LEU A 88 18.48 1.62 2.69
N GLN A 89 17.51 2.38 3.19
CA GLN A 89 17.55 2.99 4.51
C GLN A 89 16.38 2.53 5.37
N THR A 90 16.62 2.46 6.67
CA THR A 90 15.60 2.16 7.67
C THR A 90 15.85 2.99 8.92
N THR A 91 14.78 3.34 9.62
CA THR A 91 14.89 3.95 10.95
C THR A 91 15.63 3.01 11.92
N PRO A 92 16.11 3.50 13.08
CA PRO A 92 16.69 2.65 14.13
C PRO A 92 15.78 1.51 14.60
N LYS A 93 14.47 1.59 14.35
CA LYS A 93 13.47 0.55 14.66
C LYS A 93 13.21 -0.42 13.50
N GLY A 94 13.89 -0.25 12.37
CA GLY A 94 13.80 -1.13 11.21
C GLY A 94 12.62 -0.83 10.27
N TRP A 95 11.95 0.32 10.44
CA TRP A 95 10.94 0.80 9.49
C TRP A 95 11.62 1.36 8.25
N ALA A 96 11.04 1.15 7.08
CA ALA A 96 11.52 1.77 5.86
C ALA A 96 11.37 3.29 5.97
N THR A 97 12.36 4.03 5.50
CA THR A 97 12.24 5.47 5.29
C THR A 97 11.30 5.74 4.10
N ASP A 98 10.64 6.89 4.09
CA ASP A 98 9.59 7.22 3.14
C ASP A 98 10.16 7.74 1.80
N ASP A 99 11.46 8.07 1.72
CA ASP A 99 12.19 8.47 0.49
C ASP A 99 12.01 7.48 -0.67
N ILE A 100 11.91 6.18 -0.36
CA ILE A 100 11.69 5.12 -1.36
C ILE A 100 10.35 5.24 -2.07
N LEU A 101 9.36 5.92 -1.48
CA LEU A 101 8.01 5.99 -2.05
C LEU A 101 7.96 6.90 -3.28
N VAL A 102 8.67 8.03 -3.30
CA VAL A 102 8.64 8.99 -4.44
C VAL A 102 8.99 8.31 -5.77
N PRO A 103 10.14 7.63 -5.94
CA PRO A 103 10.45 6.97 -7.21
C PRO A 103 9.47 5.85 -7.56
N ASN A 104 8.91 5.15 -6.58
CA ASN A 104 7.91 4.11 -6.84
C ASN A 104 6.54 4.70 -7.24
N ILE A 105 6.15 5.85 -6.69
CA ILE A 105 4.94 6.59 -7.11
C ILE A 105 5.11 7.02 -8.57
N MET A 106 6.24 7.66 -8.91
CA MET A 106 6.50 8.08 -10.29
C MET A 106 6.47 6.88 -11.25
N GLU A 107 7.12 5.77 -10.87
CA GLU A 107 7.12 4.54 -11.64
C GLU A 107 5.72 3.94 -11.84
N SER A 108 4.86 4.01 -10.82
CA SER A 108 3.47 3.52 -10.93
C SER A 108 2.61 4.36 -11.88
N MET A 109 2.79 5.68 -11.89
CA MET A 109 2.08 6.58 -12.80
C MET A 109 2.54 6.42 -14.26
N ASP A 110 3.79 5.99 -14.48
CA ASP A 110 4.29 5.71 -15.84
C ASP A 110 3.78 4.36 -16.41
N THR A 111 2.92 3.63 -15.69
CA THR A 111 2.33 2.36 -16.19
C THR A 111 1.21 2.57 -17.20
N THR A 112 0.59 3.75 -17.19
CA THR A 112 -0.44 4.13 -18.17
C THR A 112 -0.12 5.50 -18.77
N GLU A 113 -0.66 5.77 -19.97
CA GLU A 113 -0.63 7.13 -20.55
C GLU A 113 -1.82 7.98 -20.04
N GLY A 114 -2.65 7.44 -19.15
CA GLY A 114 -3.93 7.99 -18.73
C GLY A 114 -3.82 8.88 -17.49
N GLN A 115 -4.97 9.12 -16.85
CA GLN A 115 -5.01 9.78 -15.55
C GLN A 115 -4.82 8.74 -14.45
N ASP A 116 -4.09 9.06 -13.39
CA ASP A 116 -3.84 8.12 -12.30
C ASP A 116 -4.52 8.53 -11.00
N PHE A 117 -5.00 7.52 -10.27
CA PHE A 117 -5.33 7.60 -8.86
C PHE A 117 -4.30 6.82 -8.07
N VAL A 118 -3.48 7.51 -7.29
CA VAL A 118 -2.43 6.89 -6.48
C VAL A 118 -2.78 6.98 -5.00
N PHE A 119 -2.83 5.83 -4.33
CA PHE A 119 -3.01 5.71 -2.89
C PHE A 119 -1.75 5.17 -2.22
N THR A 120 -1.04 6.02 -1.49
CA THR A 120 0.23 5.68 -0.85
C THR A 120 0.11 5.64 0.67
N VAL A 121 0.56 4.54 1.27
CA VAL A 121 0.67 4.39 2.72
C VAL A 121 2.14 4.39 3.13
N SER A 122 2.55 5.41 3.88
CA SER A 122 3.91 5.52 4.41
C SER A 122 4.05 4.76 5.75
N VAL A 123 5.29 4.47 6.18
CA VAL A 123 5.54 3.67 7.40
C VAL A 123 6.63 4.23 8.30
N GLU A 124 7.40 5.23 7.85
CA GLU A 124 8.57 5.73 8.57
C GLU A 124 8.22 6.21 10.00
N GLY A 125 7.09 6.90 10.15
CA GLY A 125 6.60 7.44 11.42
C GLY A 125 6.00 6.42 12.39
N HIS A 126 5.95 5.14 12.00
CA HIS A 126 5.38 4.08 12.82
C HIS A 126 6.28 3.76 14.03
N GLY A 127 5.68 3.50 15.20
CA GLY A 127 6.34 2.65 16.21
C GLY A 127 6.12 3.01 17.67
N GLU A 128 6.70 2.14 18.50
CA GLU A 128 6.99 2.40 19.91
C GLU A 128 8.14 3.41 19.99
N TYR A 129 7.83 4.61 20.48
CA TYR A 129 8.82 5.68 20.63
C TYR A 129 9.79 5.33 21.76
N PRO A 130 11.11 5.22 21.48
CA PRO A 130 12.08 4.74 22.45
C PRO A 130 12.30 5.76 23.57
N THR A 131 12.38 5.26 24.80
CA THR A 131 12.79 6.06 25.97
C THR A 131 14.31 6.16 26.12
N GLU A 132 15.07 5.48 25.28
CA GLU A 132 16.53 5.56 25.23
C GLU A 132 16.95 6.35 23.99
N LYS A 133 18.11 7.01 24.06
CA LYS A 133 18.67 7.74 22.92
C LYS A 133 19.11 6.76 21.84
N VAL A 134 18.39 6.75 20.71
CA VAL A 134 18.70 5.90 19.54
C VAL A 134 19.17 6.67 18.33
N LEU A 135 18.97 7.99 18.30
CA LEU A 135 19.46 8.86 17.24
C LEU A 135 20.89 9.29 17.59
N GLU A 136 21.83 9.02 16.68
CA GLU A 136 23.22 9.45 16.84
C GLU A 136 23.33 10.98 16.64
N ASP A 137 22.70 11.51 15.58
CA ASP A 137 22.73 12.92 15.19
C ASP A 137 21.32 13.39 14.74
N PRO A 138 20.45 13.81 15.69
CA PRO A 138 19.10 14.28 15.35
C PRO A 138 19.14 15.69 14.75
N GLU A 139 18.39 15.90 13.65
CA GLU A 139 18.22 17.23 13.03
C GLU A 139 17.49 18.18 13.98
N ILE A 140 16.49 17.67 14.69
CA ILE A 140 15.72 18.43 15.68
C ILE A 140 16.02 17.92 17.09
N VAL A 141 16.56 18.79 17.95
CA VAL A 141 16.83 18.48 19.35
C VAL A 141 15.66 18.95 20.23
N VAL A 142 15.11 18.06 21.05
CA VAL A 142 13.98 18.40 21.94
C VAL A 142 14.49 18.85 23.30
N SER A 143 13.92 19.95 23.82
CA SER A 143 14.24 20.50 25.14
C SER A 143 12.96 20.85 25.93
N GLY A 144 13.10 21.08 27.24
CA GLY A 144 11.98 21.44 28.11
C GLY A 144 11.18 20.27 28.71
N VAL A 145 11.53 19.03 28.36
CA VAL A 145 11.01 17.81 28.99
C VAL A 145 12.01 17.31 30.03
N GLU A 146 11.59 17.28 31.30
CA GLU A 146 12.45 16.89 32.43
C GLU A 146 12.79 15.39 32.40
N ASP A 147 11.78 14.54 32.17
CA ASP A 147 11.98 13.09 32.04
C ASP A 147 12.78 12.77 30.77
N GLU A 148 13.92 12.09 30.96
CA GLU A 148 14.83 11.76 29.86
C GLU A 148 14.19 10.77 28.88
N GLY A 149 13.38 9.84 29.39
CA GLY A 149 12.69 8.85 28.56
C GLY A 149 11.68 9.50 27.63
N GLU A 150 10.84 10.36 28.19
CA GLU A 150 9.86 11.13 27.45
C GLU A 150 10.53 12.08 26.45
N ARG A 151 11.63 12.74 26.84
CA ARG A 151 12.42 13.60 25.94
C ARG A 151 12.97 12.82 24.75
N ASN A 152 13.54 11.63 24.97
CA ASN A 152 14.05 10.78 23.90
C ASN A 152 12.93 10.31 22.95
N ALA A 153 11.76 9.98 23.50
CA ALA A 153 10.61 9.56 22.70
C ALA A 153 10.07 10.71 21.83
N TRP A 154 9.98 11.92 22.36
CA TRP A 154 9.59 13.12 21.60
C TRP A 154 10.64 13.52 20.57
N GLU A 155 11.92 13.48 20.91
CA GLU A 155 13.01 13.76 19.96
C GLU A 155 12.95 12.79 18.79
N TYR A 156 12.76 11.50 19.05
CA TYR A 156 12.57 10.51 18.01
C TYR A 156 11.34 10.81 17.14
N TYR A 157 10.16 11.03 17.74
CA TYR A 157 8.94 11.33 17.00
C TYR A 157 9.06 12.58 16.12
N VAL A 158 9.61 13.68 16.64
CA VAL A 158 9.71 14.95 15.90
C VAL A 158 10.68 14.84 14.72
N ASN A 159 11.76 14.07 14.84
CA ASN A 159 12.66 13.81 13.72
C ASN A 159 11.99 12.93 12.64
N LEU A 160 11.13 11.97 13.01
CA LEU A 160 10.35 11.22 12.02
C LEU A 160 9.32 12.12 11.31
N VAL A 161 8.66 13.02 12.04
CA VAL A 161 7.75 14.02 11.43
C VAL A 161 8.50 14.95 10.47
N HIS A 162 9.74 15.32 10.81
CA HIS A 162 10.59 16.11 9.92
C HIS A 162 10.94 15.36 8.63
N ALA A 163 11.37 14.10 8.72
CA ALA A 163 11.62 13.27 7.53
C ALA A 163 10.37 13.09 6.66
N MET A 164 9.19 12.94 7.27
CA MET A 164 7.91 12.89 6.55
C MET A 164 7.56 14.21 5.83
N ASP A 165 7.92 15.36 6.41
CA ASP A 165 7.77 16.67 5.78
C ASP A 165 8.71 16.81 4.57
N GLU A 166 9.95 16.32 4.67
CA GLU A 166 10.88 16.26 3.54
C GLU A 166 10.34 15.38 2.41
N PHE A 167 9.83 14.18 2.73
CA PHE A 167 9.16 13.28 1.78
C PHE A 167 7.96 13.98 1.09
N ALA A 168 7.11 14.68 1.84
CA ALA A 168 5.99 15.41 1.26
C ALA A 168 6.47 16.51 0.29
N GLY A 169 7.53 17.23 0.65
CA GLY A 169 8.17 18.22 -0.21
C GLY A 169 8.80 17.62 -1.48
N ASP A 170 9.46 16.48 -1.37
CA ASP A 170 10.00 15.73 -2.52
C ASP A 170 8.89 15.24 -3.45
N LEU A 171 7.79 14.74 -2.90
CA LEU A 171 6.64 14.30 -3.69
C LEU A 171 6.02 15.47 -4.45
N VAL A 172 5.80 16.62 -3.80
CA VAL A 172 5.30 17.83 -4.45
C VAL A 172 6.20 18.23 -5.61
N ARG A 173 7.52 18.31 -5.40
CA ARG A 173 8.48 18.63 -6.48
C ARG A 173 8.38 17.64 -7.63
N ALA A 174 8.37 16.35 -7.34
CA ALA A 174 8.33 15.30 -8.35
C ALA A 174 7.04 15.35 -9.20
N VAL A 175 5.87 15.60 -8.61
CA VAL A 175 4.62 15.74 -9.39
C VAL A 175 4.55 17.07 -10.14
N GLU A 176 5.12 18.15 -9.61
CA GLU A 176 5.23 19.42 -10.34
C GLU A 176 6.10 19.27 -11.60
N GLU A 177 7.21 18.54 -11.51
CA GLU A 177 8.12 18.27 -12.63
C GLU A 177 7.45 17.48 -13.77
N ARG A 178 6.37 16.75 -13.50
CA ARG A 178 5.58 16.07 -14.53
C ARG A 178 4.78 17.02 -15.42
N ASN A 179 4.51 18.25 -14.96
CA ASN A 179 3.68 19.24 -15.65
C ASN A 179 2.25 18.74 -15.96
N GLU A 180 1.68 17.91 -15.09
CA GLU A 180 0.33 17.36 -15.20
C GLU A 180 -0.59 17.92 -14.10
N PRO A 181 -1.89 18.18 -14.41
CA PRO A 181 -2.89 18.54 -13.41
C PRO A 181 -2.92 17.54 -12.24
N THR A 182 -2.55 17.99 -11.04
CA THR A 182 -2.37 17.13 -9.87
C THR A 182 -3.06 17.72 -8.65
N VAL A 183 -3.71 16.85 -7.88
CA VAL A 183 -4.16 17.12 -6.52
C VAL A 183 -3.53 16.10 -5.58
N LEU A 184 -2.84 16.56 -4.54
CA LEU A 184 -2.29 15.74 -3.47
C LEU A 184 -3.09 15.92 -2.18
N VAL A 185 -3.43 14.81 -1.54
CA VAL A 185 -4.11 14.79 -0.24
C VAL A 185 -3.18 14.15 0.79
N PHE A 186 -2.51 14.98 1.57
CA PHE A 186 -1.73 14.53 2.72
C PHE A 186 -2.65 14.47 3.94
N TYR A 187 -2.64 13.37 4.70
CA TYR A 187 -3.38 13.28 5.95
C TYR A 187 -2.67 12.35 6.95
N GLY A 188 -2.72 12.71 8.23
CA GLY A 188 -2.29 11.82 9.32
C GLY A 188 -3.39 10.82 9.65
N ASP A 189 -3.08 9.53 9.71
CA ASP A 189 -4.07 8.47 9.91
C ASP A 189 -4.58 8.38 11.36
N HIS A 190 -3.72 8.64 12.35
CA HIS A 190 -4.06 8.77 13.76
C HIS A 190 -2.95 9.50 14.55
N LEU A 191 -3.24 9.86 15.80
CA LEU A 191 -2.21 10.37 16.72
C LEU A 191 -1.23 9.27 17.15
N PRO A 192 0.03 9.62 17.49
CA PRO A 192 1.04 8.67 17.94
C PRO A 192 0.71 8.06 19.32
N THR A 193 1.25 6.88 19.63
CA THR A 193 1.16 6.24 20.95
C THR A 193 2.08 6.90 21.98
N MET A 194 1.77 8.14 22.34
CA MET A 194 2.54 8.97 23.28
C MET A 194 1.73 9.32 24.55
N ASN A 195 0.74 8.48 24.91
CA ASN A 195 -0.17 8.70 26.04
C ASN A 195 -0.83 10.09 26.08
N LEU A 196 -1.04 10.70 24.91
CA LEU A 196 -1.67 12.00 24.78
C LEU A 196 -3.09 11.96 25.34
N GLU A 197 -3.41 12.93 26.19
CA GLU A 197 -4.77 13.19 26.64
C GLU A 197 -5.37 14.34 25.82
N ALA A 198 -6.70 14.41 25.78
CA ALA A 198 -7.39 15.52 25.14
C ALA A 198 -6.88 16.88 25.63
N LYS A 199 -6.46 16.98 26.90
CA LYS A 199 -5.99 18.24 27.47
C LYS A 199 -4.67 18.74 26.87
N ASP A 200 -3.89 17.86 26.25
CA ASP A 200 -2.59 18.16 25.66
C ASP A 200 -2.73 18.72 24.23
N LEU A 201 -3.90 18.56 23.63
CA LEU A 201 -4.19 19.01 22.26
C LEU A 201 -4.93 20.35 22.25
N LYS A 202 -4.56 21.20 21.28
CA LYS A 202 -5.25 22.48 21.03
C LYS A 202 -6.75 22.30 20.77
N SER A 203 -7.13 21.23 20.08
CA SER A 203 -8.53 20.88 19.77
C SER A 203 -9.33 20.37 20.97
N ARG A 204 -8.66 19.99 22.06
CA ARG A 204 -9.24 19.21 23.17
C ARG A 204 -9.91 17.90 22.71
N TYR A 205 -9.44 17.32 21.61
CA TYR A 205 -10.03 16.11 21.02
C TYR A 205 -8.97 15.23 20.35
N LEU A 206 -8.89 13.96 20.78
CA LEU A 206 -7.84 13.01 20.40
C LEU A 206 -7.95 12.47 18.97
N TYR A 207 -9.11 12.60 18.33
CA TYR A 207 -9.36 12.00 17.01
C TYR A 207 -9.15 13.00 15.86
N ASN A 208 -8.50 14.14 16.13
CA ASN A 208 -8.12 15.14 15.14
C ASN A 208 -6.65 14.99 14.77
N THR A 209 -6.39 14.76 13.48
CA THR A 209 -5.08 14.84 12.85
C THR A 209 -5.10 15.96 11.81
N ASN A 210 -3.92 16.36 11.33
CA ASN A 210 -3.80 17.36 10.27
C ASN A 210 -3.95 16.70 8.90
N TYR A 211 -4.43 17.50 7.94
CA TYR A 211 -4.43 17.17 6.54
C TYR A 211 -4.11 18.43 5.71
N VAL A 212 -3.61 18.22 4.50
CA VAL A 212 -3.36 19.27 3.52
C VAL A 212 -3.83 18.76 2.17
N ILE A 213 -4.65 19.56 1.47
CA ILE A 213 -4.96 19.33 0.07
C ILE A 213 -4.19 20.38 -0.72
N TRP A 214 -3.19 19.93 -1.46
CA TRP A 214 -2.37 20.74 -2.35
C TRP A 214 -2.75 20.43 -3.80
N ASP A 215 -2.62 21.40 -4.69
CA ASP A 215 -2.81 21.20 -6.12
C ASP A 215 -2.00 22.21 -6.94
N ASN A 216 -1.73 21.86 -8.20
CA ASN A 216 -1.07 22.75 -9.17
C ASN A 216 -2.05 23.33 -10.22
N ILE A 217 -3.36 23.25 -9.98
CA ILE A 217 -4.42 23.67 -10.92
C ILE A 217 -5.18 24.93 -10.45
N GLY A 218 -4.88 25.42 -9.25
CA GLY A 218 -5.42 26.66 -8.71
C GLY A 218 -6.79 26.49 -8.02
N LEU A 219 -7.04 25.37 -7.35
CA LEU A 219 -8.27 25.23 -6.56
C LEU A 219 -8.30 26.25 -5.41
N GLU A 220 -9.50 26.72 -5.05
CA GLU A 220 -9.68 27.62 -3.92
C GLU A 220 -9.24 26.95 -2.61
N LYS A 221 -8.39 27.63 -1.84
CA LYS A 221 -7.98 27.20 -0.50
C LYS A 221 -9.16 27.31 0.47
N LYS A 222 -9.46 26.22 1.17
CA LYS A 222 -10.49 26.16 2.21
C LYS A 222 -9.91 25.54 3.48
N ASP A 223 -10.08 26.23 4.60
CA ASP A 223 -9.72 25.73 5.93
C ASP A 223 -10.97 25.17 6.62
N GLY A 224 -10.86 23.98 7.21
CA GLY A 224 -11.98 23.36 7.91
C GLY A 224 -11.63 22.01 8.52
N ASN A 225 -12.62 21.43 9.19
CA ASN A 225 -12.54 20.04 9.63
C ASN A 225 -13.35 19.17 8.65
N VAL A 226 -12.76 18.07 8.21
CA VAL A 226 -13.41 17.07 7.38
C VAL A 226 -13.29 15.70 8.06
N ALA A 227 -14.35 14.90 8.03
CA ALA A 227 -14.25 13.52 8.47
C ALA A 227 -13.48 12.70 7.42
N ALA A 228 -12.75 11.66 7.83
CA ALA A 228 -11.95 10.87 6.88
C ALA A 228 -12.83 10.25 5.79
N TYR A 229 -14.03 9.77 6.17
CA TYR A 229 -15.01 9.23 5.23
C TYR A 229 -15.63 10.27 4.27
N GLN A 230 -15.32 11.56 4.42
CA GLN A 230 -15.80 12.61 3.52
C GLN A 230 -14.71 13.20 2.62
N VAL A 231 -13.42 12.97 2.93
CA VAL A 231 -12.32 13.70 2.29
C VAL A 231 -12.27 13.49 0.78
N MET A 232 -12.47 12.25 0.32
CA MET A 232 -12.47 11.95 -1.12
C MET A 232 -13.69 12.52 -1.83
N ALA A 233 -14.87 12.51 -1.21
CA ALA A 233 -16.06 13.14 -1.78
C ALA A 233 -15.87 14.66 -1.95
N ASP A 234 -15.22 15.31 -0.99
CA ASP A 234 -14.89 16.74 -1.04
C ASP A 234 -13.86 17.06 -2.12
N VAL A 235 -12.87 16.19 -2.33
CA VAL A 235 -11.90 16.32 -3.45
C VAL A 235 -12.60 16.12 -4.79
N PHE A 236 -13.43 15.08 -4.92
CA PHE A 236 -14.20 14.81 -6.13
C PHE A 236 -15.11 15.98 -6.50
N GLU A 237 -15.82 16.56 -5.53
CA GLU A 237 -16.68 17.73 -5.75
C GLU A 237 -15.88 18.94 -6.27
N ARG A 238 -14.68 19.18 -5.71
CA ARG A 238 -13.81 20.29 -6.15
C ARG A 238 -13.25 20.08 -7.56
N LEU A 239 -13.22 18.85 -8.03
CA LEU A 239 -12.76 18.44 -9.36
C LEU A 239 -13.92 18.19 -10.35
N ASP A 240 -15.16 18.46 -9.96
CA ASP A 240 -16.37 18.17 -10.77
C ASP A 240 -16.52 16.67 -11.13
N ILE A 241 -16.06 15.80 -10.21
CA ILE A 241 -16.16 14.35 -10.31
C ILE A 241 -17.37 13.87 -9.49
N HIS A 242 -18.31 13.19 -10.17
CA HIS A 242 -19.53 12.63 -9.58
C HIS A 242 -19.62 11.12 -9.78
N ALA A 243 -18.61 10.41 -9.27
CA ALA A 243 -18.49 8.96 -9.35
C ALA A 243 -18.44 8.32 -7.96
N GLY A 244 -19.04 7.13 -7.86
CA GLY A 244 -19.11 6.33 -6.65
C GLY A 244 -20.36 6.60 -5.82
N THR A 245 -21.03 5.54 -5.39
CA THR A 245 -22.33 5.60 -4.72
C THR A 245 -22.28 6.41 -3.43
N VAL A 246 -21.33 6.09 -2.55
CA VAL A 246 -21.18 6.72 -1.23
C VAL A 246 -20.63 8.13 -1.36
N PHE A 247 -19.71 8.38 -2.31
CA PHE A 247 -19.19 9.73 -2.56
C PHE A 247 -20.27 10.68 -3.09
N ASN A 248 -21.06 10.25 -4.08
CA ASN A 248 -22.20 11.01 -4.59
C ASN A 248 -23.23 11.29 -3.49
N TYR A 249 -23.46 10.31 -2.61
CA TYR A 249 -24.30 10.50 -1.44
C TYR A 249 -23.77 11.61 -0.51
N HIS A 250 -22.47 11.65 -0.21
CA HIS A 250 -21.87 12.72 0.58
C HIS A 250 -22.04 14.09 -0.07
N GLN A 251 -21.71 14.21 -1.36
CA GLN A 251 -21.81 15.46 -2.12
C GLN A 251 -23.23 16.04 -2.07
N GLN A 252 -24.23 15.19 -2.29
CA GLN A 252 -25.62 15.63 -2.40
C GLN A 252 -26.33 15.79 -1.05
N ARG A 253 -25.98 14.98 -0.03
CA ARG A 253 -26.84 14.79 1.15
C ARG A 253 -26.21 15.18 2.48
N ARG A 254 -24.91 15.53 2.55
CA ARG A 254 -24.21 15.85 3.81
C ARG A 254 -24.84 16.97 4.66
N HIS A 255 -25.63 17.85 4.05
CA HIS A 255 -26.33 18.94 4.74
C HIS A 255 -27.81 18.67 5.03
N THR A 256 -28.30 17.45 4.73
CA THR A 256 -29.69 17.07 4.97
C THR A 256 -29.91 16.57 6.41
N LYS A 257 -31.15 16.68 6.89
CA LYS A 257 -31.51 16.31 8.27
C LYS A 257 -31.22 14.85 8.63
N ASN A 258 -31.42 13.92 7.69
CA ASN A 258 -31.30 12.48 7.93
C ASN A 258 -29.96 11.90 7.46
N TYR A 259 -28.99 12.75 7.11
CA TYR A 259 -27.73 12.36 6.47
C TYR A 259 -27.04 11.15 7.12
N LEU A 260 -26.88 11.11 8.43
CA LEU A 260 -26.18 9.98 9.08
C LEU A 260 -27.02 8.70 9.14
N ALA A 261 -28.35 8.82 9.31
CA ALA A 261 -29.24 7.65 9.35
C ALA A 261 -29.40 7.02 7.96
N ASP A 262 -29.52 7.86 6.93
CA ASP A 262 -29.57 7.43 5.54
C ASP A 262 -28.21 6.82 5.11
N LEU A 263 -27.07 7.35 5.59
CA LEU A 263 -25.73 6.79 5.34
C LEU A 263 -25.55 5.42 5.99
N GLU A 264 -26.02 5.25 7.23
CA GLU A 264 -25.98 3.97 7.94
C GLU A 264 -26.76 2.89 7.16
N LEU A 265 -27.96 3.23 6.67
CA LEU A 265 -28.77 2.33 5.86
C LEU A 265 -28.09 1.98 4.53
N LEU A 266 -27.54 2.97 3.83
CA LEU A 266 -26.82 2.78 2.57
C LEU A 266 -25.60 1.86 2.75
N GLN A 267 -24.77 2.14 3.76
CA GLN A 267 -23.60 1.33 4.07
C GLN A 267 -24.00 -0.11 4.45
N TYR A 268 -25.06 -0.27 5.24
CA TYR A 268 -25.60 -1.58 5.57
C TYR A 268 -26.05 -2.33 4.32
N ASP A 269 -26.79 -1.69 3.41
CA ASP A 269 -27.25 -2.30 2.17
C ASP A 269 -26.09 -2.77 1.28
N ILE A 270 -25.05 -1.94 1.10
CA ILE A 270 -23.88 -2.26 0.28
C ILE A 270 -23.08 -3.45 0.85
N MET A 271 -22.89 -3.49 2.16
CA MET A 271 -22.02 -4.48 2.80
C MET A 271 -22.79 -5.74 3.23
N TYR A 272 -23.91 -5.59 3.91
CA TYR A 272 -24.56 -6.69 4.62
C TYR A 272 -25.98 -6.99 4.13
N GLY A 273 -26.60 -6.09 3.36
CA GLY A 273 -27.93 -6.24 2.80
C GLY A 273 -27.95 -6.94 1.44
N ASP A 274 -29.04 -6.70 0.70
CA ASP A 274 -29.29 -7.30 -0.61
C ASP A 274 -28.75 -6.44 -1.77
N GLN A 275 -28.01 -5.36 -1.46
CA GLN A 275 -27.46 -4.41 -2.42
C GLN A 275 -28.53 -3.79 -3.32
N TYR A 276 -29.65 -3.36 -2.72
CA TYR A 276 -30.74 -2.69 -3.42
C TYR A 276 -30.28 -1.45 -4.18
N VAL A 277 -29.27 -0.74 -3.68
CA VAL A 277 -28.69 0.42 -4.37
C VAL A 277 -28.12 0.08 -5.76
N TYR A 278 -27.77 -1.19 -5.99
CA TYR A 278 -27.24 -1.68 -7.26
C TYR A 278 -28.27 -2.46 -8.10
N ALA A 279 -29.56 -2.44 -7.74
CA ALA A 279 -30.57 -3.29 -8.38
C ALA A 279 -30.78 -2.98 -9.88
N GLU A 280 -30.65 -1.72 -10.29
CA GLU A 280 -30.88 -1.30 -11.68
C GLU A 280 -29.61 -1.33 -12.53
N GLU A 281 -28.50 -0.78 -12.03
CA GLU A 281 -27.25 -0.60 -12.78
C GLU A 281 -26.23 -1.75 -12.56
N GLY A 282 -26.44 -2.56 -11.53
CA GLY A 282 -25.52 -3.61 -11.09
C GLY A 282 -24.37 -3.07 -10.23
N SER A 283 -23.67 -3.97 -9.53
CA SER A 283 -22.52 -3.58 -8.70
C SER A 283 -21.40 -2.99 -9.58
N PRO A 284 -20.84 -1.82 -9.23
CA PRO A 284 -19.71 -1.22 -9.94
C PRO A 284 -18.42 -2.02 -9.76
N MET A 285 -18.34 -2.86 -8.73
CA MET A 285 -17.19 -3.74 -8.45
C MET A 285 -17.63 -5.20 -8.36
N LYS A 286 -17.26 -6.00 -9.35
CA LYS A 286 -17.71 -7.41 -9.50
C LYS A 286 -16.64 -8.44 -9.13
N GLU A 287 -15.40 -8.18 -9.52
CA GLU A 287 -14.26 -9.05 -9.23
C GLU A 287 -13.00 -8.21 -9.09
N GLY A 288 -12.01 -8.73 -8.36
CA GLY A 288 -10.71 -8.09 -8.26
C GLY A 288 -9.80 -8.45 -9.42
N HIS A 289 -9.11 -7.45 -9.95
CA HIS A 289 -8.25 -7.57 -11.12
C HIS A 289 -6.80 -7.14 -10.87
N MET A 290 -6.41 -6.92 -9.63
CA MET A 290 -5.13 -6.29 -9.30
C MET A 290 -3.92 -7.18 -9.58
N TYR A 291 -2.79 -6.57 -9.93
CA TYR A 291 -1.47 -7.19 -10.01
C TYR A 291 -0.55 -6.67 -8.90
N MET A 292 0.26 -7.56 -8.31
CA MET A 292 1.25 -7.17 -7.31
C MET A 292 2.52 -6.66 -7.99
N GLY A 293 2.84 -5.38 -7.77
CA GLY A 293 3.98 -4.67 -8.35
C GLY A 293 3.86 -4.40 -9.85
N VAL A 294 4.52 -3.33 -10.31
CA VAL A 294 4.44 -2.85 -11.70
C VAL A 294 5.57 -3.35 -12.61
N LYS A 295 6.64 -3.93 -12.06
CA LYS A 295 7.80 -4.43 -12.82
C LYS A 295 8.01 -5.93 -12.72
N ASP A 296 8.33 -6.55 -13.87
CA ASP A 296 8.85 -7.91 -13.94
C ASP A 296 10.30 -8.00 -13.47
N ALA A 297 10.57 -8.96 -12.59
CA ALA A 297 11.92 -9.49 -12.51
C ALA A 297 12.17 -10.39 -13.72
N VAL A 298 13.42 -10.37 -14.18
CA VAL A 298 13.86 -11.14 -15.34
C VAL A 298 15.15 -11.84 -14.97
N ILE A 299 15.30 -13.09 -15.39
CA ILE A 299 16.58 -13.80 -15.33
C ILE A 299 17.23 -13.69 -16.69
N SER A 300 18.46 -13.17 -16.74
CA SER A 300 19.24 -13.07 -17.97
C SER A 300 20.28 -14.18 -18.08
N GLN A 301 20.89 -14.60 -16.95
CA GLN A 301 21.98 -15.56 -16.97
C GLN A 301 22.12 -16.30 -15.64
N VAL A 302 22.59 -17.55 -15.69
CA VAL A 302 23.12 -18.28 -14.53
C VAL A 302 24.59 -18.62 -14.78
N THR A 303 25.44 -18.32 -13.81
CA THR A 303 26.89 -18.57 -13.89
C THR A 303 27.34 -19.40 -12.71
N GLU A 304 27.97 -20.54 -12.99
CA GLU A 304 28.70 -21.31 -11.99
C GLU A 304 29.94 -20.54 -11.53
N GLN A 305 30.07 -20.41 -10.22
CA GLN A 305 31.19 -19.78 -9.52
C GLN A 305 32.14 -20.86 -8.96
N TYR A 306 33.26 -20.42 -8.41
CA TYR A 306 34.20 -21.30 -7.72
C TYR A 306 33.49 -22.13 -6.63
N ASN A 307 33.91 -23.40 -6.45
CA ASN A 307 33.30 -24.40 -5.57
C ASN A 307 31.85 -24.84 -5.92
N LYS A 308 31.43 -24.75 -7.18
CA LYS A 308 30.08 -25.18 -7.64
C LYS A 308 28.94 -24.43 -6.95
N THR A 309 29.15 -23.15 -6.67
CA THR A 309 28.08 -22.23 -6.26
C THR A 309 27.56 -21.51 -7.49
N TYR A 310 26.37 -20.91 -7.43
CA TYR A 310 25.77 -20.28 -8.62
C TYR A 310 25.39 -18.83 -8.36
N SER A 311 25.57 -17.99 -9.37
CA SER A 311 25.05 -16.62 -9.39
C SER A 311 24.01 -16.49 -10.50
N ILE A 312 22.88 -15.90 -10.16
CA ILE A 312 21.79 -15.58 -11.08
C ILE A 312 21.82 -14.09 -11.34
N TYR A 313 21.91 -13.73 -12.61
CA TYR A 313 21.91 -12.36 -13.09
C TYR A 313 20.57 -12.04 -13.75
N GLY A 314 20.17 -10.78 -13.66
CA GLY A 314 18.85 -10.35 -14.09
C GLY A 314 18.57 -8.89 -13.81
N GLU A 315 17.29 -8.56 -13.71
CA GLU A 315 16.79 -7.22 -13.44
C GLU A 315 15.64 -7.26 -12.43
N ASN A 316 15.42 -6.14 -11.75
CA ASN A 316 14.34 -5.92 -10.76
C ASN A 316 14.28 -6.96 -9.63
N PHE A 317 15.44 -7.49 -9.23
CA PHE A 317 15.53 -8.26 -7.99
C PHE A 317 15.45 -7.32 -6.79
N THR A 318 14.91 -7.86 -5.69
CA THR A 318 14.85 -7.17 -4.40
C THR A 318 15.33 -8.11 -3.30
N LYS A 319 15.46 -7.60 -2.07
CA LYS A 319 15.74 -8.44 -0.88
C LYS A 319 14.72 -9.58 -0.71
N GLN A 320 13.53 -9.44 -1.29
CA GLN A 320 12.43 -10.41 -1.24
C GLN A 320 12.41 -11.39 -2.42
N SER A 321 13.32 -11.23 -3.39
CA SER A 321 13.53 -12.24 -4.43
C SER A 321 14.09 -13.54 -3.83
N LYS A 322 13.45 -14.66 -4.17
CA LYS A 322 13.87 -16.02 -3.80
C LYS A 322 13.89 -16.89 -5.04
N VAL A 323 14.95 -17.67 -5.19
CA VAL A 323 15.12 -18.57 -6.32
C VAL A 323 14.46 -19.90 -5.98
N PHE A 324 13.80 -20.50 -6.97
CA PHE A 324 13.25 -21.84 -6.94
C PHE A 324 13.95 -22.68 -8.00
N ILE A 325 14.38 -23.88 -7.61
CA ILE A 325 14.92 -24.89 -8.53
C ILE A 325 13.98 -26.09 -8.48
N ASN A 326 13.42 -26.51 -9.62
CA ASN A 326 12.43 -27.60 -9.70
C ASN A 326 11.24 -27.43 -8.74
N GLY A 327 10.79 -26.18 -8.56
CA GLY A 327 9.73 -25.83 -7.61
C GLY A 327 10.16 -25.77 -6.14
N GLU A 328 11.40 -26.12 -5.80
CA GLU A 328 11.91 -26.06 -4.43
C GLU A 328 12.63 -24.73 -4.16
N LYS A 329 12.20 -24.04 -3.10
CA LYS A 329 12.80 -22.78 -2.66
C LYS A 329 14.24 -22.98 -2.20
N GLN A 330 15.14 -22.20 -2.77
CA GLN A 330 16.56 -22.23 -2.47
C GLN A 330 16.96 -21.15 -1.46
N LYS A 331 18.02 -21.42 -0.70
CA LYS A 331 18.66 -20.39 0.14
C LYS A 331 19.32 -19.33 -0.75
N THR A 332 18.63 -18.22 -0.89
CA THR A 332 18.98 -17.13 -1.81
C THR A 332 19.62 -15.98 -1.05
N THR A 333 20.80 -15.54 -1.47
CA THR A 333 21.45 -14.31 -1.00
C THR A 333 21.22 -13.20 -2.02
N PHE A 334 20.54 -12.12 -1.62
CA PHE A 334 20.41 -10.93 -2.45
C PHE A 334 21.68 -10.09 -2.34
N LEU A 335 22.31 -9.75 -3.47
CA LEU A 335 23.44 -8.83 -3.50
C LEU A 335 23.02 -7.43 -3.95
N ASN A 336 22.30 -7.36 -5.06
CA ASN A 336 21.73 -6.12 -5.60
C ASN A 336 20.59 -6.45 -6.57
N ASN A 337 20.00 -5.41 -7.17
CA ASN A 337 18.86 -5.52 -8.07
C ASN A 337 19.13 -6.30 -9.37
N THR A 338 20.37 -6.70 -9.65
CA THR A 338 20.73 -7.50 -10.83
C THR A 338 21.40 -8.83 -10.49
N ARG A 339 21.61 -9.15 -9.20
CA ARG A 339 22.32 -10.38 -8.81
C ARG A 339 21.81 -11.04 -7.53
N LEU A 340 21.57 -12.34 -7.65
CA LEU A 340 21.28 -13.27 -6.56
C LEU A 340 22.35 -14.37 -6.52
N ASP A 341 22.77 -14.79 -5.33
CA ASP A 341 23.73 -15.87 -5.14
C ASP A 341 23.10 -17.09 -4.43
N LEU A 342 23.46 -18.28 -4.92
CA LEU A 342 23.05 -19.60 -4.43
C LEU A 342 24.29 -20.37 -3.97
N LYS A 343 24.66 -20.18 -2.69
CA LYS A 343 25.89 -20.75 -2.13
C LYS A 343 25.78 -22.23 -1.74
N GLU A 344 24.56 -22.72 -1.55
CA GLU A 344 24.30 -24.07 -1.03
C GLU A 344 23.49 -24.94 -2.02
N SER A 345 23.13 -24.38 -3.17
CA SER A 345 22.31 -25.07 -4.18
C SER A 345 23.17 -25.85 -5.16
N LYS A 346 22.60 -26.93 -5.70
CA LYS A 346 23.16 -27.69 -6.82
C LYS A 346 22.24 -27.51 -8.01
N LEU A 347 22.84 -27.46 -9.20
CA LEU A 347 22.13 -27.31 -10.45
C LEU A 347 22.63 -28.35 -11.44
N SER A 348 21.71 -29.06 -12.05
CA SER A 348 21.95 -30.13 -13.03
C SER A 348 21.28 -29.80 -14.35
N ASP A 349 21.79 -30.36 -15.44
CA ASP A 349 21.15 -30.24 -16.74
C ASP A 349 19.72 -30.81 -16.69
N GLY A 350 18.77 -30.01 -17.16
CA GLY A 350 17.36 -30.32 -17.11
C GLY A 350 16.59 -29.61 -16.00
N ASP A 351 17.28 -29.08 -14.98
CA ASP A 351 16.64 -28.37 -13.89
C ASP A 351 15.92 -27.11 -14.38
N THR A 352 14.83 -26.77 -13.70
CA THR A 352 14.05 -25.55 -13.94
C THR A 352 14.39 -24.50 -12.90
N ILE A 353 14.48 -23.24 -13.31
CA ILE A 353 14.84 -22.09 -12.47
C ILE A 353 13.77 -21.00 -12.64
N MET A 354 13.34 -20.46 -11.52
CA MET A 354 12.44 -19.31 -11.43
C MET A 354 12.87 -18.44 -10.24
N VAL A 355 12.68 -17.12 -10.33
CA VAL A 355 12.77 -16.23 -9.19
C VAL A 355 11.35 -15.76 -8.83
N ALA A 356 11.02 -15.72 -7.54
CA ALA A 356 9.75 -15.21 -7.06
C ALA A 356 9.96 -14.08 -6.04
N GLN A 357 9.12 -13.06 -6.11
CA GLN A 357 8.94 -12.03 -5.10
C GLN A 357 7.98 -12.59 -4.06
N VAL A 358 8.49 -12.84 -2.86
CA VAL A 358 7.70 -13.47 -1.80
C VAL A 358 7.50 -12.54 -0.62
N GLY A 359 6.27 -12.48 -0.14
CA GLY A 359 5.89 -11.79 1.08
C GLY A 359 6.06 -12.67 2.32
N SER A 360 5.36 -12.26 3.38
CA SER A 360 5.25 -13.03 4.62
C SER A 360 4.59 -14.39 4.38
N SER A 361 4.91 -15.36 5.24
CA SER A 361 4.44 -16.75 5.14
C SER A 361 4.71 -17.42 3.79
N ASN A 362 5.71 -16.96 3.04
CA ASN A 362 6.04 -17.40 1.67
C ASN A 362 4.93 -17.17 0.63
N THR A 363 4.02 -16.22 0.86
CA THR A 363 3.04 -15.81 -0.16
C THR A 363 3.80 -15.37 -1.42
N THR A 364 3.54 -16.00 -2.55
CA THR A 364 4.16 -15.60 -3.83
C THR A 364 3.32 -14.49 -4.44
N PHE A 365 3.92 -13.32 -4.66
CA PHE A 365 3.23 -12.19 -5.26
C PHE A 365 3.43 -12.10 -6.77
N ARG A 366 4.66 -12.38 -7.21
CA ARG A 366 5.09 -12.27 -8.61
C ARG A 366 6.21 -13.25 -8.86
N THR A 367 6.34 -13.72 -10.10
CA THR A 367 7.42 -14.62 -10.50
C THR A 367 8.11 -14.12 -11.76
N THR A 368 9.31 -14.61 -12.03
CA THR A 368 9.86 -14.55 -13.38
C THR A 368 9.19 -15.60 -14.24
N LYS A 369 9.51 -15.59 -15.54
CA LYS A 369 9.31 -16.80 -16.35
C LYS A 369 10.17 -17.94 -15.79
N THR A 370 9.78 -19.17 -16.11
CA THR A 370 10.54 -20.38 -15.77
C THR A 370 11.52 -20.68 -16.89
N TYR A 371 12.76 -21.01 -16.53
CA TYR A 371 13.82 -21.33 -17.47
C TYR A 371 14.35 -22.73 -17.22
N LYS A 372 14.60 -23.50 -18.28
CA LYS A 372 15.33 -24.76 -18.21
C LYS A 372 16.83 -24.51 -18.33
N TYR A 373 17.60 -25.02 -17.36
CA TYR A 373 19.05 -24.94 -17.35
C TYR A 373 19.67 -26.14 -18.06
N ASN A 374 20.59 -25.89 -19.01
CA ASN A 374 21.43 -26.93 -19.61
C ASN A 374 22.81 -26.34 -19.94
N ALA A 375 23.88 -26.96 -19.44
CA ALA A 375 25.27 -26.62 -19.76
C ALA A 375 25.58 -25.10 -19.67
N GLY A 376 25.10 -24.43 -18.63
CA GLY A 376 25.31 -22.99 -18.43
C GLY A 376 24.37 -22.07 -19.21
N THR A 377 23.45 -22.62 -20.00
CA THR A 377 22.47 -21.87 -20.80
C THR A 377 21.05 -21.98 -20.21
N LEU A 378 20.26 -20.92 -20.38
CA LEU A 378 18.86 -20.86 -20.00
C LEU A 378 17.97 -20.85 -21.23
N THR A 379 16.98 -21.73 -21.27
CA THR A 379 15.93 -21.73 -22.28
C THR A 379 14.60 -21.44 -21.60
N GLU A 380 13.91 -20.37 -22.02
CA GLU A 380 12.58 -20.04 -21.51
C GLU A 380 11.61 -21.20 -21.76
N MET A 381 10.85 -21.56 -20.73
CA MET A 381 9.80 -22.57 -20.82
C MET A 381 8.45 -21.91 -21.11
N PRO A 382 7.56 -22.58 -21.86
CA PRO A 382 6.19 -22.10 -22.00
C PRO A 382 5.51 -22.05 -20.62
N PRO A 383 4.58 -21.11 -20.40
CA PRO A 383 3.81 -21.05 -19.15
C PRO A 383 3.02 -22.33 -18.94
N GLU A 384 2.83 -22.73 -17.68
CA GLU A 384 1.98 -23.87 -17.35
C GLU A 384 0.52 -23.57 -17.69
N LYS A 385 -0.23 -24.61 -18.10
CA LYS A 385 -1.53 -24.49 -18.78
C LYS A 385 -2.63 -23.78 -17.96
N ASP A 386 -2.48 -23.65 -16.65
CA ASP A 386 -3.43 -22.99 -15.77
C ASP A 386 -2.72 -22.08 -14.75
N ALA A 387 -1.49 -21.65 -15.06
CA ALA A 387 -0.77 -20.72 -14.20
C ALA A 387 -1.50 -19.36 -14.15
N PRO A 388 -1.61 -18.73 -12.97
CA PRO A 388 -2.09 -17.36 -12.90
C PRO A 388 -1.19 -16.44 -13.73
N GLU A 389 -1.79 -15.37 -14.25
CA GLU A 389 -1.01 -14.30 -14.87
C GLU A 389 0.02 -13.74 -13.88
N ASN A 390 1.14 -13.28 -14.42
CA ASN A 390 2.22 -12.80 -13.58
C ASN A 390 1.84 -11.54 -12.81
N GLY A 391 2.01 -11.54 -11.49
CA GLY A 391 1.51 -10.51 -10.58
C GLY A 391 0.21 -10.92 -9.88
N ARG A 392 -0.46 -11.99 -10.32
CA ARG A 392 -1.71 -12.48 -9.71
C ARG A 392 -1.55 -13.70 -8.81
N GLN A 393 -0.31 -14.13 -8.55
CA GLN A 393 -0.03 -15.36 -7.80
C GLN A 393 -0.66 -15.36 -6.41
N ALA A 394 -0.78 -14.20 -5.74
CA ALA A 394 -1.37 -14.11 -4.41
C ALA A 394 -2.90 -14.15 -4.34
N PHE A 395 -3.58 -14.21 -5.50
CA PHE A 395 -5.04 -14.27 -5.59
C PHE A 395 -5.56 -15.62 -6.04
N VAL A 396 -4.66 -16.59 -6.27
CA VAL A 396 -5.06 -17.96 -6.52
C VAL A 396 -5.53 -18.57 -5.21
N VAL A 397 -6.79 -19.02 -5.19
CA VAL A 397 -7.30 -19.81 -4.08
C VAL A 397 -6.57 -21.15 -4.15
N GLU A 398 -5.66 -21.40 -3.21
CA GLU A 398 -5.19 -22.77 -2.99
C GLU A 398 -6.43 -23.60 -2.71
N LYS A 399 -6.75 -24.53 -3.61
CA LYS A 399 -7.64 -25.63 -3.26
C LYS A 399 -6.87 -26.38 -2.18
N GLU A 400 -7.12 -26.07 -0.92
CA GLU A 400 -6.81 -26.99 0.16
C GLU A 400 -7.40 -28.32 -0.30
N GLU A 401 -6.52 -29.25 -0.66
CA GLU A 401 -6.90 -30.65 -0.74
C GLU A 401 -7.47 -30.95 0.64
N LYS A 402 -8.80 -31.05 0.71
CA LYS A 402 -9.50 -31.69 1.81
C LYS A 402 -9.07 -33.16 1.81
N GLU A 403 -7.83 -33.43 2.22
CA GLU A 403 -7.41 -34.77 2.59
C GLU A 403 -8.00 -35.08 3.98
N LYS A 404 -9.19 -35.66 3.89
CA LYS A 404 -9.84 -36.64 4.79
C LYS A 404 -9.97 -36.34 6.28
#